data_AF-A0A0N4Y5A5-F1
#
_entry.id   AF-A0A0N4Y5A5-F1
#
_cell.length_a   1.000
_cell.length_b   1.000
_cell.length_c   1.000
_cell.angle_alpha   90.00
_cell.angle_beta   90.00
_cell.angle_gamma   90.00
#
_symmetry.space_group_name_H-M   'P 1'
#
loop_
_entity.id
_entity.type
_entity.pdbx_description
1 polymer ?
#
loop_
_entity_poly.entity_id
_entity_poly.type
_entity_poly.pdbx_seq_one_letter_code
_entity_poly.pdbx_strand_id
1 'polypeptide(L)'
;MGFKFKKVCGEEKPATFDRTIGVLMLYRALLREVISSERALAASSAAEKTCQKFNAAIADIGDTTRRVGKGLVARKIGMMPQWTINGERILCTLLEICDNHVVNVVSPEEWFRRSLVGKRKAFNREGPLWKVTVGAVDYDADRFTQAYRNQFMRAGVPVKKHLGSFLVSEEALPIVGTRLDVRHFTVGQYVTATGKSIDWGFQGGMHRWGMRGQPQRNTTKSHRRIGSIGSVGDARVWPGKRMPGHMGYEWVTVSGLEVLRMNVEKQVIYVKGSVPGDIEDVLLLKDCLQPAKKIKSGPLPTWAPSLESVEEEALEEETKLPQSSDIFSPKLFRYIREMLAGVAEDAGKGCGYKECGHQRFVPVEGSSQGSCSTRNTPTPSHPVNDLPISQPVRPPQLYSCLQALDSIVWRSLAQSKISESALADPYLLCELTSYKKKLRAFYFAWNPNDASKNNYVRANGFTVHRQPVAQSTDGVRGKIGVSQGVHAFDITWEGPLGTVAVVGVATRHAALHCPGYLPLLGSDDQSWGWNLVDNTLVHNGEQLGVYPRANNPPKYQVGERVRLVLDCDRHVVYFERAGSEFLGLAFTDLPPVKLFPAICAVYGNTEVSMVYLGPPIVG
;
A
#
# COMPACT_ATOMS: atom_id res chain seq x y z
N MET A 1 21.90 -12.76 -82.40
CA MET A 1 23.08 -11.93 -82.02
C MET A 1 22.63 -10.99 -80.89
N GLY A 2 23.38 -10.72 -79.83
CA GLY A 2 24.66 -11.31 -79.43
C GLY A 2 25.46 -10.41 -78.49
N PHE A 3 25.14 -10.38 -77.19
CA PHE A 3 25.93 -9.65 -76.17
C PHE A 3 26.23 -10.54 -74.96
N LYS A 4 27.50 -10.54 -74.52
CA LYS A 4 27.97 -11.13 -73.25
C LYS A 4 28.24 -10.01 -72.25
N PHE A 5 28.03 -10.24 -70.96
CA PHE A 5 28.95 -9.72 -69.92
C PHE A 5 29.00 -10.65 -68.69
N LYS A 6 29.92 -10.35 -67.76
CA LYS A 6 30.57 -11.32 -66.84
C LYS A 6 29.76 -11.72 -65.60
N LYS A 7 29.64 -13.05 -65.42
CA LYS A 7 30.13 -13.83 -64.26
C LYS A 7 30.38 -13.09 -62.92
N VAL A 8 29.64 -13.49 -61.88
CA VAL A 8 30.16 -13.71 -60.52
C VAL A 8 29.60 -15.06 -60.03
N CYS A 9 30.40 -15.85 -59.31
CA CYS A 9 29.94 -17.07 -58.64
C CYS A 9 30.20 -16.94 -57.14
N GLY A 10 29.27 -17.42 -56.31
CA GLY A 10 29.46 -17.61 -54.87
C GLY A 10 28.69 -18.85 -54.44
N GLU A 11 29.36 -19.80 -53.80
CA GLU A 11 28.75 -21.01 -53.25
C GLU A 11 28.58 -20.86 -51.74
N GLU A 12 27.34 -20.96 -51.24
CA GLU A 12 27.06 -21.17 -49.82
C GLU A 12 26.30 -22.49 -49.64
N LYS A 13 26.67 -23.25 -48.61
CA LYS A 13 26.10 -24.57 -48.32
C LYS A 13 24.88 -24.43 -47.40
N PRO A 14 23.75 -25.12 -47.66
CA PRO A 14 22.59 -25.05 -46.79
C PRO A 14 22.86 -25.74 -45.44
N ALA A 15 22.58 -25.03 -44.35
CA ALA A 15 22.69 -25.59 -42.99
C ALA A 15 21.54 -26.58 -42.71
N THR A 16 21.87 -27.73 -42.12
CA THR A 16 20.88 -28.75 -41.74
C THR A 16 20.11 -28.31 -40.50
N PHE A 17 18.85 -27.93 -40.68
CA PHE A 17 17.95 -27.53 -39.58
C PHE A 17 17.48 -28.76 -38.78
N ASP A 18 17.77 -28.79 -37.47
CA ASP A 18 17.39 -29.91 -36.59
C ASP A 18 15.87 -29.98 -36.39
N ARG A 19 15.24 -30.97 -37.03
CA ARG A 19 13.80 -31.20 -37.00
C ARG A 19 13.27 -31.47 -35.58
N THR A 20 14.12 -31.96 -34.68
CA THR A 20 13.74 -32.32 -33.30
C THR A 20 13.35 -31.09 -32.48
N ILE A 21 14.07 -29.98 -32.67
CA ILE A 21 13.83 -28.72 -31.96
C ILE A 21 12.54 -28.04 -32.46
N GLY A 22 12.30 -28.08 -33.78
CA GLY A 22 11.11 -27.49 -34.40
C GLY A 22 9.79 -28.07 -33.86
N VAL A 23 9.72 -29.40 -33.72
CA VAL A 23 8.52 -30.08 -33.16
C VAL A 23 8.26 -29.65 -31.71
N LEU A 24 9.31 -29.54 -30.88
CA LEU A 24 9.18 -29.06 -29.49
C LEU A 24 8.76 -27.58 -29.40
N MET A 25 9.20 -26.73 -30.33
CA MET A 25 8.74 -25.33 -30.38
C MET A 25 7.27 -25.23 -30.84
N LEU A 26 6.87 -26.00 -31.86
CA LEU A 26 5.47 -26.07 -32.32
C LEU A 26 4.54 -26.57 -31.21
N TYR A 27 4.90 -27.65 -30.51
CA TYR A 27 4.10 -28.18 -29.41
C TYR A 27 3.96 -27.16 -28.25
N ARG A 28 5.02 -26.39 -27.95
CA ARG A 28 5.00 -25.29 -26.98
C ARG A 28 4.25 -24.05 -27.47
N ALA A 29 4.10 -23.83 -28.77
CA ALA A 29 3.25 -22.76 -29.31
C ALA A 29 1.77 -23.14 -29.19
N LEU A 30 1.41 -24.33 -29.69
CA LEU A 30 0.05 -24.85 -29.70
C LEU A 30 -0.51 -25.03 -28.27
N LEU A 31 0.32 -25.46 -27.30
CA LEU A 31 -0.07 -25.45 -25.88
C LEU A 31 -0.42 -24.05 -25.35
N ARG A 32 0.35 -23.02 -25.69
CA ARG A 32 0.06 -21.63 -25.25
C ARG A 32 -1.22 -21.10 -25.89
N GLU A 33 -1.50 -21.48 -27.13
CA GLU A 33 -2.70 -21.09 -27.87
C GLU A 33 -3.97 -21.77 -27.32
N VAL A 34 -3.91 -23.08 -27.04
CA VAL A 34 -4.94 -23.81 -26.28
C VAL A 34 -5.15 -23.20 -24.89
N ILE A 35 -4.08 -22.88 -24.15
CA ILE A 35 -4.21 -22.27 -22.81
C ILE A 35 -4.77 -20.84 -22.88
N SER A 36 -4.49 -20.07 -23.95
CA SER A 36 -5.10 -18.74 -24.13
C SER A 36 -6.59 -18.81 -24.45
N SER A 37 -7.02 -19.81 -25.23
CA SER A 37 -8.44 -20.04 -25.53
C SER A 37 -9.19 -20.65 -24.34
N GLU A 38 -8.59 -21.57 -23.58
CA GLU A 38 -9.09 -22.04 -22.28
C GLU A 38 -9.26 -20.86 -21.29
N ARG A 39 -8.28 -19.95 -21.20
CA ARG A 39 -8.37 -18.73 -20.37
C ARG A 39 -9.50 -17.80 -20.81
N ALA A 40 -9.72 -17.62 -22.11
CA ALA A 40 -10.82 -16.81 -22.64
C ALA A 40 -12.20 -17.43 -22.35
N LEU A 41 -12.35 -18.75 -22.56
CA LEU A 41 -13.59 -19.50 -22.30
C LEU A 41 -13.91 -19.60 -20.79
N ALA A 42 -12.89 -19.68 -19.94
CA ALA A 42 -13.07 -19.57 -18.50
C ALA A 42 -13.59 -18.18 -18.11
N ALA A 43 -12.99 -17.11 -18.65
CA ALA A 43 -13.42 -15.74 -18.37
C ALA A 43 -14.86 -15.44 -18.85
N SER A 44 -15.27 -15.90 -20.03
CA SER A 44 -16.65 -15.70 -20.50
C SER A 44 -17.66 -16.53 -19.71
N SER A 45 -17.39 -17.82 -19.50
CA SER A 45 -18.32 -18.70 -18.78
C SER A 45 -18.39 -18.43 -17.27
N ALA A 46 -17.38 -17.76 -16.68
CA ALA A 46 -17.48 -17.19 -15.34
C ALA A 46 -18.54 -16.08 -15.32
N ALA A 47 -18.38 -15.06 -16.18
CA ALA A 47 -19.28 -13.90 -16.24
C ALA A 47 -20.75 -14.32 -16.46
N GLU A 48 -21.01 -15.20 -17.42
CA GLU A 48 -22.35 -15.70 -17.74
C GLU A 48 -23.00 -16.49 -16.58
N LYS A 49 -22.22 -17.25 -15.79
CA LYS A 49 -22.74 -18.05 -14.67
C LYS A 49 -23.03 -17.24 -13.41
N THR A 50 -22.37 -16.09 -13.21
CA THR A 50 -22.66 -15.19 -12.07
C THR A 50 -24.10 -14.66 -12.06
N CYS A 51 -24.80 -14.66 -13.21
CA CYS A 51 -26.16 -14.15 -13.35
C CYS A 51 -27.27 -15.11 -12.86
N GLN A 52 -26.95 -16.23 -12.22
CA GLN A 52 -27.96 -17.01 -11.48
C GLN A 52 -28.33 -16.28 -10.18
N LYS A 53 -29.53 -15.67 -10.17
CA LYS A 53 -30.06 -14.81 -9.10
C LYS A 53 -29.79 -15.37 -7.70
N PHE A 54 -29.08 -14.58 -6.89
CA PHE A 54 -28.64 -14.97 -5.55
C PHE A 54 -29.16 -13.96 -4.52
N ASN A 55 -30.24 -14.32 -3.82
CA ASN A 55 -30.80 -13.48 -2.75
C ASN A 55 -29.97 -13.65 -1.47
N ALA A 56 -28.80 -13.01 -1.40
CA ALA A 56 -27.94 -12.97 -0.23
C ALA A 56 -28.56 -12.12 0.89
N ALA A 57 -29.48 -12.71 1.65
CA ALA A 57 -30.14 -12.04 2.77
C ALA A 57 -29.26 -12.01 4.03
N ILE A 58 -29.48 -11.00 4.87
CA ILE A 58 -29.12 -11.07 6.30
C ILE A 58 -30.18 -11.97 6.93
N ALA A 59 -29.75 -13.12 7.44
CA ALA A 59 -30.63 -14.12 8.06
C ALA A 59 -30.17 -14.45 9.48
N ASP A 60 -31.09 -14.91 10.31
CA ASP A 60 -30.77 -15.53 11.59
C ASP A 60 -30.15 -16.92 11.37
N ILE A 61 -28.98 -17.12 11.96
CA ILE A 61 -28.14 -18.30 11.80
C ILE A 61 -28.43 -19.23 12.99
N GLY A 62 -29.30 -20.22 12.77
CA GLY A 62 -29.68 -21.21 13.78
C GLY A 62 -28.48 -21.89 14.45
N ASP A 63 -28.65 -22.41 15.67
CA ASP A 63 -27.52 -22.90 16.49
C ASP A 63 -26.74 -24.06 15.85
N THR A 64 -27.38 -24.90 15.05
CA THR A 64 -26.75 -25.91 14.17
C THR A 64 -26.27 -25.35 12.84
N THR A 65 -26.91 -24.30 12.32
CA THR A 65 -26.59 -23.65 11.04
C THR A 65 -25.16 -23.14 11.02
N ARG A 66 -24.51 -23.35 9.89
CA ARG A 66 -23.06 -23.39 9.73
C ARG A 66 -22.73 -22.87 8.33
N ARG A 67 -22.68 -21.54 8.17
CA ARG A 67 -22.52 -20.78 6.90
C ARG A 67 -21.31 -21.15 6.01
N VAL A 68 -21.24 -20.64 4.78
CA VAL A 68 -20.32 -21.16 3.74
C VAL A 68 -18.88 -20.73 3.88
N GLY A 69 -18.64 -19.43 4.15
CA GLY A 69 -17.32 -18.88 4.45
C GLY A 69 -16.86 -19.23 5.87
N LYS A 70 -17.18 -20.45 6.30
CA LYS A 70 -16.49 -21.17 7.38
C LYS A 70 -15.10 -21.64 6.96
N GLY A 71 -14.60 -21.13 5.84
CA GLY A 71 -13.59 -20.09 5.95
C GLY A 71 -13.37 -19.30 4.67
N LEU A 72 -12.61 -18.22 4.77
CA LEU A 72 -11.82 -17.67 3.67
C LEU A 72 -10.38 -18.16 3.80
N VAL A 73 -9.67 -18.23 2.67
CA VAL A 73 -8.23 -18.47 2.67
C VAL A 73 -7.54 -17.11 2.66
N ALA A 74 -6.71 -16.83 3.66
CA ALA A 74 -6.12 -15.52 3.87
C ALA A 74 -4.58 -15.59 3.99
N ARG A 75 -3.87 -14.55 3.53
CA ARG A 75 -2.42 -14.39 3.67
C ARG A 75 -2.11 -13.50 4.86
N LYS A 76 -1.14 -13.88 5.69
CA LYS A 76 -0.69 -13.07 6.84
C LYS A 76 0.25 -11.94 6.37
N ILE A 77 -0.17 -10.68 6.47
CA ILE A 77 0.68 -9.52 6.11
C ILE A 77 1.67 -9.21 7.25
N GLY A 78 1.21 -9.25 8.51
CA GLY A 78 2.02 -8.82 9.65
C GLY A 78 1.16 -8.47 10.86
N MET A 79 1.72 -7.68 11.78
CA MET A 79 1.01 -7.19 12.97
C MET A 79 1.23 -5.69 13.17
N MET A 80 0.22 -4.99 13.68
CA MET A 80 0.31 -3.58 14.07
C MET A 80 -0.42 -3.29 15.39
N PRO A 81 -0.05 -2.23 16.12
CA PRO A 81 -0.88 -1.70 17.19
C PRO A 81 -2.14 -1.03 16.64
N GLN A 82 -3.21 -1.11 17.42
CA GLN A 82 -4.44 -0.33 17.32
C GLN A 82 -4.79 0.16 18.74
N TRP A 83 -5.54 1.25 18.84
CA TRP A 83 -5.93 1.82 20.14
C TRP A 83 -7.44 1.72 20.31
N THR A 84 -7.89 1.44 21.53
CA THR A 84 -9.29 1.58 21.91
C THR A 84 -9.63 3.03 22.24
N ILE A 85 -10.91 3.38 22.26
CA ILE A 85 -11.38 4.68 22.77
C ILE A 85 -10.90 4.93 24.22
N ASN A 86 -10.72 3.86 25.00
CA ASN A 86 -10.20 3.90 26.38
C ASN A 86 -8.68 4.11 26.46
N GLY A 87 -7.98 4.32 25.35
CA GLY A 87 -6.52 4.44 25.29
C GLY A 87 -5.73 3.11 25.35
N GLU A 88 -6.38 1.97 25.62
CA GLU A 88 -5.70 0.68 25.66
C GLU A 88 -5.12 0.30 24.28
N ARG A 89 -3.84 -0.08 24.24
CA ARG A 89 -3.15 -0.55 23.03
C ARG A 89 -3.40 -2.04 22.80
N ILE A 90 -4.17 -2.36 21.77
CA ILE A 90 -4.40 -3.72 21.26
C ILE A 90 -3.40 -4.03 20.15
N LEU A 91 -2.85 -5.25 20.12
CA LEU A 91 -2.11 -5.76 18.96
C LEU A 91 -3.07 -6.50 18.01
N CYS A 92 -3.00 -6.19 16.72
CA CYS A 92 -3.83 -6.79 15.67
C CYS A 92 -2.95 -7.43 14.59
N THR A 93 -3.28 -8.65 14.18
CA THR A 93 -2.72 -9.26 12.96
C THR A 93 -3.51 -8.77 11.74
N LEU A 94 -2.81 -8.36 10.68
CA LEU A 94 -3.40 -8.04 9.37
C LEU A 94 -3.42 -9.31 8.52
N LEU A 95 -4.61 -9.66 8.03
CA LEU A 95 -4.84 -10.78 7.13
C LEU A 95 -5.43 -10.26 5.81
N GLU A 96 -4.77 -10.57 4.70
CA GLU A 96 -5.23 -10.26 3.35
C GLU A 96 -6.11 -11.40 2.81
N ILE A 97 -7.20 -11.05 2.14
CA ILE A 97 -8.11 -11.97 1.47
C ILE A 97 -7.85 -11.83 -0.04
N CYS A 98 -6.84 -12.56 -0.52
CA CYS A 98 -6.56 -12.69 -1.95
C CYS A 98 -7.74 -13.35 -2.68
N ASP A 99 -7.86 -13.20 -4.01
CA ASP A 99 -9.02 -13.59 -4.82
C ASP A 99 -9.57 -15.02 -4.58
N ASN A 100 -10.44 -15.14 -3.59
CA ASN A 100 -11.04 -16.40 -3.13
C ASN A 100 -12.23 -16.76 -4.02
N HIS A 101 -12.24 -18.00 -4.51
CA HIS A 101 -13.31 -18.52 -5.36
C HIS A 101 -13.71 -19.93 -4.93
N VAL A 102 -15.00 -20.26 -5.00
CA VAL A 102 -15.51 -21.61 -4.74
C VAL A 102 -15.13 -22.54 -5.91
N VAL A 103 -14.29 -23.55 -5.65
CA VAL A 103 -13.76 -24.47 -6.67
C VAL A 103 -14.57 -25.77 -6.75
N ASN A 104 -15.06 -26.29 -5.62
CA ASN A 104 -15.75 -27.58 -5.58
C ASN A 104 -16.62 -27.73 -4.32
N VAL A 105 -17.81 -28.30 -4.48
CA VAL A 105 -18.76 -28.64 -3.40
C VAL A 105 -19.02 -30.15 -3.45
N VAL A 106 -18.77 -30.84 -2.32
CA VAL A 106 -18.84 -32.31 -2.22
C VAL A 106 -19.84 -32.69 -1.13
N SER A 107 -20.75 -33.63 -1.45
CA SER A 107 -21.82 -34.04 -0.52
C SER A 107 -21.28 -34.86 0.67
N PRO A 108 -22.01 -34.91 1.81
CA PRO A 108 -21.59 -35.63 3.01
C PRO A 108 -21.34 -37.12 2.71
N GLU A 109 -22.26 -37.78 1.99
CA GLU A 109 -22.13 -39.19 1.61
C GLU A 109 -20.92 -39.45 0.71
N GLU A 110 -20.75 -38.63 -0.33
CA GLU A 110 -19.69 -38.80 -1.32
C GLU A 110 -18.31 -38.58 -0.65
N TRP A 111 -18.22 -37.59 0.24
CA TRP A 111 -17.02 -37.32 1.01
C TRP A 111 -16.71 -38.42 2.06
N PHE A 112 -17.74 -38.97 2.69
CA PHE A 112 -17.65 -40.12 3.61
C PHE A 112 -17.11 -41.36 2.91
N ARG A 113 -17.65 -41.69 1.72
CA ARG A 113 -17.16 -42.82 0.90
C ARG A 113 -15.71 -42.59 0.44
N ARG A 114 -15.37 -41.37 0.00
CA ARG A 114 -14.06 -41.04 -0.61
C ARG A 114 -12.88 -40.88 0.36
N SER A 115 -13.04 -40.65 1.67
CA SER A 115 -11.88 -40.28 2.50
C SER A 115 -11.94 -40.62 4.00
N LEU A 116 -10.78 -40.93 4.59
CA LEU A 116 -10.59 -41.12 6.04
C LEU A 116 -10.85 -39.85 6.89
N VAL A 117 -10.95 -38.67 6.25
CA VAL A 117 -11.37 -37.43 6.93
C VAL A 117 -12.90 -37.32 6.89
N GLY A 118 -13.53 -37.60 5.75
CA GLY A 118 -14.99 -37.68 5.62
C GLY A 118 -15.60 -38.73 6.55
N LYS A 119 -15.02 -39.94 6.63
CA LYS A 119 -15.43 -40.98 7.60
C LYS A 119 -15.43 -40.52 9.07
N ARG A 120 -14.72 -39.44 9.41
CA ARG A 120 -14.62 -38.87 10.77
C ARG A 120 -15.31 -37.50 10.94
N LYS A 121 -15.85 -36.90 9.86
CA LYS A 121 -16.31 -35.50 9.88
C LYS A 121 -17.49 -35.16 8.95
N ALA A 122 -17.87 -36.04 8.02
CA ALA A 122 -19.02 -35.82 7.14
C ALA A 122 -20.36 -35.93 7.89
N PHE A 123 -20.41 -36.82 8.88
CA PHE A 123 -21.50 -36.91 9.85
C PHE A 123 -20.89 -36.63 11.23
N ASN A 124 -21.40 -35.60 11.91
CA ASN A 124 -20.98 -35.18 13.24
C ASN A 124 -22.20 -35.10 14.18
N ARG A 125 -21.98 -34.81 15.47
CA ARG A 125 -23.08 -34.54 16.43
C ARG A 125 -24.00 -33.39 16.00
N GLU A 126 -23.50 -32.46 15.20
CA GLU A 126 -24.24 -31.32 14.63
C GLU A 126 -24.86 -31.63 13.26
N GLY A 127 -25.00 -32.91 12.89
CA GLY A 127 -25.63 -33.35 11.64
C GLY A 127 -24.66 -33.60 10.46
N PRO A 128 -25.21 -33.77 9.25
CA PRO A 128 -24.43 -33.93 8.02
C PRO A 128 -23.74 -32.63 7.61
N LEU A 129 -22.52 -32.73 7.09
CA LEU A 129 -21.69 -31.59 6.71
C LEU A 129 -21.11 -31.76 5.32
N TRP A 130 -21.47 -30.83 4.46
CA TRP A 130 -20.94 -30.67 3.11
C TRP A 130 -19.50 -30.17 3.16
N LYS A 131 -18.67 -30.60 2.21
CA LYS A 131 -17.28 -30.14 2.08
C LYS A 131 -17.16 -29.16 0.91
N VAL A 132 -17.03 -27.88 1.22
CA VAL A 132 -16.77 -26.81 0.24
C VAL A 132 -15.27 -26.56 0.16
N THR A 133 -14.76 -26.41 -1.07
CA THR A 133 -13.33 -26.19 -1.36
C THR A 133 -13.18 -24.81 -1.99
N VAL A 134 -12.41 -23.93 -1.36
CA VAL A 134 -12.15 -22.55 -1.80
C VAL A 134 -10.69 -22.45 -2.25
N GLY A 135 -10.44 -21.79 -3.37
CA GLY A 135 -9.10 -21.57 -3.89
C GLY A 135 -8.70 -20.09 -3.88
N ALA A 136 -7.43 -19.82 -3.54
CA ALA A 136 -6.86 -18.49 -3.40
C ALA A 136 -5.50 -18.34 -4.11
N VAL A 137 -5.21 -17.10 -4.50
CA VAL A 137 -4.03 -16.66 -5.26
C VAL A 137 -3.96 -17.30 -6.65
N ASP A 138 -4.12 -16.50 -7.71
CA ASP A 138 -4.01 -16.99 -9.09
C ASP A 138 -2.57 -17.40 -9.44
N TYR A 139 -2.45 -18.36 -10.36
CA TYR A 139 -1.18 -18.94 -10.74
C TYR A 139 -1.17 -19.54 -12.16
N ASP A 140 0.03 -19.76 -12.69
CA ASP A 140 0.20 -20.37 -14.02
C ASP A 140 -0.27 -21.82 -14.05
N ALA A 141 -1.24 -22.10 -14.92
CA ALA A 141 -1.80 -23.43 -15.13
C ALA A 141 -0.75 -24.47 -15.57
N ASP A 142 0.28 -24.02 -16.31
CA ASP A 142 1.39 -24.86 -16.79
C ASP A 142 2.17 -25.55 -15.67
N ARG A 143 2.30 -24.91 -14.49
CA ARG A 143 3.07 -25.49 -13.37
C ARG A 143 2.32 -26.60 -12.63
N PHE A 144 1.09 -26.91 -13.05
CA PHE A 144 0.23 -27.91 -12.42
C PHE A 144 -0.15 -29.05 -13.38
N THR A 145 -0.39 -30.22 -12.79
CA THR A 145 -0.85 -31.42 -13.52
C THR A 145 -2.25 -31.21 -14.09
N GLN A 146 -2.56 -31.90 -15.20
CA GLN A 146 -3.86 -31.79 -15.86
C GLN A 146 -5.03 -32.11 -14.91
N ALA A 147 -4.88 -33.12 -14.05
CA ALA A 147 -5.88 -33.45 -13.01
C ALA A 147 -6.15 -32.28 -12.05
N TYR A 148 -5.11 -31.51 -11.67
CA TYR A 148 -5.25 -30.32 -10.83
C TYR A 148 -5.87 -29.14 -11.58
N ARG A 149 -5.68 -29.02 -12.90
CA ARG A 149 -6.35 -28.00 -13.74
C ARG A 149 -7.83 -28.32 -13.96
N ASN A 150 -8.17 -29.59 -14.21
CA ASN A 150 -9.52 -30.04 -14.57
C ASN A 150 -10.60 -29.66 -13.55
N GLN A 151 -10.26 -29.57 -12.25
CA GLN A 151 -11.18 -29.08 -11.21
C GLN A 151 -11.51 -27.59 -11.35
N PHE A 152 -10.56 -26.73 -11.75
CA PHE A 152 -10.81 -25.30 -11.95
C PHE A 152 -11.55 -25.04 -13.27
N MET A 153 -11.22 -25.78 -14.34
CA MET A 153 -11.96 -25.72 -15.61
C MET A 153 -13.44 -26.09 -15.43
N ARG A 154 -13.75 -27.12 -14.63
CA ARG A 154 -15.14 -27.47 -14.26
C ARG A 154 -15.85 -26.35 -13.49
N ALA A 155 -15.12 -25.58 -12.70
CA ALA A 155 -15.64 -24.45 -11.93
C ALA A 155 -15.78 -23.15 -12.73
N GLY A 156 -15.11 -23.03 -13.89
CA GLY A 156 -14.99 -21.76 -14.63
C GLY A 156 -14.02 -20.76 -13.98
N VAL A 157 -13.12 -21.22 -13.11
CA VAL A 157 -12.24 -20.36 -12.28
C VAL A 157 -10.79 -20.45 -12.79
N PRO A 158 -9.96 -19.38 -12.70
CA PRO A 158 -8.51 -19.48 -12.88
C PRO A 158 -7.86 -20.48 -11.89
N VAL A 159 -6.70 -21.04 -12.27
CA VAL A 159 -5.99 -22.03 -11.45
C VAL A 159 -5.39 -21.37 -10.21
N LYS A 160 -5.83 -21.81 -9.02
CA LYS A 160 -5.41 -21.25 -7.72
C LYS A 160 -4.22 -22.00 -7.13
N LYS A 161 -3.28 -21.26 -6.55
CA LYS A 161 -2.06 -21.78 -5.90
C LYS A 161 -2.37 -22.52 -4.59
N HIS A 162 -3.33 -22.01 -3.81
CA HIS A 162 -3.68 -22.53 -2.49
C HIS A 162 -5.13 -22.96 -2.43
N LEU A 163 -5.42 -24.07 -1.71
CA LEU A 163 -6.77 -24.60 -1.53
C LEU A 163 -7.11 -24.78 -0.04
N GLY A 164 -8.17 -24.11 0.41
CA GLY A 164 -8.84 -24.36 1.68
C GLY A 164 -9.98 -25.36 1.52
N SER A 165 -10.28 -26.12 2.57
CA SER A 165 -11.47 -27.00 2.62
C SER A 165 -12.22 -26.77 3.91
N PHE A 166 -13.50 -26.44 3.78
CA PHE A 166 -14.37 -25.97 4.84
C PHE A 166 -15.61 -26.86 4.92
N LEU A 167 -16.13 -27.04 6.13
CA LEU A 167 -17.30 -27.88 6.40
C LEU A 167 -18.53 -26.98 6.58
N VAL A 168 -19.67 -27.32 5.98
CA VAL A 168 -20.82 -26.42 5.78
C VAL A 168 -22.15 -27.16 6.02
N SER A 169 -23.18 -26.47 6.54
CA SER A 169 -24.56 -26.98 6.58
C SER A 169 -25.27 -26.80 5.23
N GLU A 170 -26.27 -27.62 4.95
CA GLU A 170 -26.96 -27.63 3.65
C GLU A 170 -27.66 -26.31 3.29
N GLU A 171 -28.27 -25.68 4.30
CA GLU A 171 -28.89 -24.34 4.27
C GLU A 171 -27.96 -23.22 3.74
N ALA A 172 -26.66 -23.49 3.69
CA ALA A 172 -25.63 -22.50 3.39
C ALA A 172 -24.77 -22.85 2.16
N LEU A 173 -25.27 -23.61 1.20
CA LEU A 173 -24.46 -23.99 0.03
C LEU A 173 -24.28 -22.84 -0.98
N PRO A 174 -23.07 -22.68 -1.56
CA PRO A 174 -22.80 -21.67 -2.58
C PRO A 174 -22.92 -22.28 -3.99
N ILE A 175 -22.93 -21.41 -4.99
CA ILE A 175 -22.68 -21.85 -6.37
C ILE A 175 -21.18 -22.06 -6.57
N VAL A 176 -20.78 -23.03 -7.39
CA VAL A 176 -19.37 -23.23 -7.78
C VAL A 176 -18.99 -22.14 -8.79
N GLY A 177 -17.84 -21.49 -8.57
CA GLY A 177 -17.39 -20.32 -9.32
C GLY A 177 -17.52 -19.00 -8.54
N THR A 178 -18.40 -18.92 -7.54
CA THR A 178 -18.66 -17.69 -6.76
C THR A 178 -17.38 -17.14 -6.11
N ARG A 179 -17.13 -15.84 -6.31
CA ARG A 179 -16.11 -15.02 -5.65
C ARG A 179 -16.48 -14.77 -4.18
N LEU A 180 -15.49 -14.67 -3.29
CA LEU A 180 -15.68 -14.44 -1.86
C LEU A 180 -14.79 -13.29 -1.34
N ASP A 181 -15.41 -12.18 -0.96
CA ASP A 181 -14.73 -10.94 -0.51
C ASP A 181 -14.77 -10.76 1.03
N VAL A 182 -14.01 -9.81 1.59
CA VAL A 182 -13.92 -9.57 3.07
C VAL A 182 -15.28 -9.34 3.73
N ARG A 183 -16.24 -8.73 3.00
CA ARG A 183 -17.61 -8.48 3.46
C ARG A 183 -18.38 -9.76 3.88
N HIS A 184 -17.82 -10.95 3.63
CA HIS A 184 -18.27 -12.19 4.27
C HIS A 184 -18.19 -12.14 5.82
N PHE A 185 -17.16 -11.49 6.39
CA PHE A 185 -17.06 -11.27 7.83
C PHE A 185 -17.71 -9.94 8.22
N THR A 186 -18.17 -9.82 9.47
CA THR A 186 -18.66 -8.56 10.04
C THR A 186 -17.73 -8.07 11.14
N VAL A 187 -17.65 -6.75 11.34
CA VAL A 187 -16.81 -6.17 12.38
C VAL A 187 -17.45 -6.41 13.76
N GLY A 188 -16.62 -6.80 14.74
CA GLY A 188 -17.08 -7.32 16.04
C GLY A 188 -17.36 -8.83 16.05
N GLN A 189 -17.34 -9.51 14.89
CA GLN A 189 -17.45 -10.96 14.83
C GLN A 189 -16.23 -11.64 15.47
N TYR A 190 -16.46 -12.81 16.08
CA TYR A 190 -15.37 -13.72 16.46
C TYR A 190 -15.05 -14.75 15.38
N VAL A 191 -13.76 -14.86 15.09
CA VAL A 191 -13.17 -15.78 14.11
C VAL A 191 -12.18 -16.74 14.75
N THR A 192 -11.74 -17.70 13.96
CA THR A 192 -10.79 -18.76 14.29
C THR A 192 -9.84 -18.93 13.12
N ALA A 193 -8.54 -18.84 13.36
CA ALA A 193 -7.53 -19.03 12.32
C ALA A 193 -6.84 -20.38 12.50
N THR A 194 -6.83 -21.19 11.44
CA THR A 194 -6.08 -22.45 11.36
C THR A 194 -4.93 -22.28 10.36
N GLY A 195 -3.69 -22.56 10.76
CA GLY A 195 -2.49 -22.40 9.93
C GLY A 195 -1.41 -23.39 10.32
N LYS A 196 -0.31 -23.45 9.57
CA LYS A 196 0.92 -24.08 10.06
C LYS A 196 1.55 -23.21 11.15
N SER A 197 2.23 -23.81 12.11
CA SER A 197 3.13 -23.09 13.01
C SER A 197 4.48 -22.81 12.32
N ILE A 198 5.09 -21.68 12.67
CA ILE A 198 6.49 -21.33 12.35
C ILE A 198 7.38 -22.56 12.56
N ASP A 199 8.24 -22.87 11.60
CA ASP A 199 9.15 -24.01 11.69
C ASP A 199 10.43 -23.65 12.47
N TRP A 200 10.72 -24.41 13.53
CA TRP A 200 11.91 -24.28 14.36
C TRP A 200 12.88 -25.45 14.20
N GLY A 201 12.58 -26.41 13.31
CA GLY A 201 13.38 -27.60 13.08
C GLY A 201 13.54 -28.49 14.33
N PHE A 202 14.69 -29.16 14.45
CA PHE A 202 14.97 -30.03 15.60
C PHE A 202 15.31 -29.21 16.86
N GLN A 203 14.44 -29.26 17.87
CA GLN A 203 14.57 -28.47 19.10
C GLN A 203 14.81 -29.31 20.36
N GLY A 204 15.66 -28.76 21.24
CA GLY A 204 15.96 -29.34 22.54
C GLY A 204 14.81 -29.22 23.54
N GLY A 205 14.78 -30.11 24.54
CA GLY A 205 13.65 -30.22 25.47
C GLY A 205 13.28 -28.94 26.25
N MET A 206 14.25 -28.04 26.47
CA MET A 206 13.99 -26.74 27.08
C MET A 206 13.10 -25.86 26.19
N HIS A 207 13.43 -25.73 24.89
CA HIS A 207 12.67 -24.91 23.95
C HIS A 207 11.35 -25.57 23.53
N ARG A 208 11.40 -26.88 23.23
CA ARG A 208 10.24 -27.65 22.75
C ARG A 208 9.16 -27.88 23.81
N TRP A 209 9.51 -27.92 25.10
CA TRP A 209 8.59 -28.35 26.17
C TRP A 209 8.62 -27.48 27.44
N GLY A 210 9.37 -26.37 27.46
CA GLY A 210 9.50 -25.51 28.64
C GLY A 210 10.26 -26.16 29.81
N MET A 211 11.10 -27.17 29.55
CA MET A 211 11.88 -27.84 30.61
C MET A 211 12.88 -26.87 31.24
N ARG A 212 12.97 -26.84 32.58
CA ARG A 212 13.87 -25.94 33.33
C ARG A 212 15.37 -26.18 33.10
N GLY A 213 15.77 -27.36 32.60
CA GLY A 213 17.17 -27.75 32.46
C GLY A 213 17.80 -28.17 33.80
N GLN A 214 19.11 -27.96 33.93
CA GLN A 214 19.91 -28.19 35.14
C GLN A 214 20.65 -26.89 35.51
N PRO A 215 21.04 -26.67 36.78
CA PRO A 215 21.64 -25.40 37.21
C PRO A 215 22.93 -25.04 36.44
N GLN A 216 23.22 -23.74 36.36
CA GLN A 216 24.37 -23.23 35.61
C GLN A 216 25.70 -23.46 36.36
N ARG A 217 25.68 -23.38 37.69
CA ARG A 217 26.83 -23.74 38.56
C ARG A 217 26.68 -25.18 39.04
N ASN A 218 27.80 -25.80 39.44
CA ASN A 218 27.87 -27.12 40.06
C ASN A 218 27.21 -28.25 39.22
N THR A 219 27.31 -28.16 37.88
CA THR A 219 26.75 -29.14 36.93
C THR A 219 27.73 -29.34 35.77
N THR A 220 28.03 -30.59 35.42
CA THR A 220 28.99 -30.92 34.35
C THR A 220 28.27 -31.37 33.09
N LYS A 221 28.48 -30.66 31.96
CA LYS A 221 28.03 -31.02 30.59
C LYS A 221 26.52 -31.36 30.46
N SER A 222 25.68 -30.86 31.36
CA SER A 222 24.29 -31.31 31.53
C SER A 222 23.21 -30.22 31.62
N HIS A 223 23.59 -28.93 31.59
CA HIS A 223 22.70 -27.76 31.77
C HIS A 223 21.40 -27.79 30.94
N ARG A 224 21.46 -28.33 29.70
CA ARG A 224 20.30 -28.40 28.77
C ARG A 224 19.79 -29.82 28.50
N ARG A 225 20.23 -30.83 29.28
CA ARG A 225 19.74 -32.22 29.17
C ARG A 225 18.34 -32.35 29.80
N ILE A 226 17.57 -33.33 29.34
CA ILE A 226 16.18 -33.56 29.77
C ILE A 226 16.03 -34.27 31.13
N GLY A 227 17.12 -34.73 31.74
CA GLY A 227 17.08 -35.52 32.98
C GLY A 227 16.55 -36.95 32.75
N SER A 228 15.85 -37.49 33.75
CA SER A 228 15.32 -38.86 33.69
C SER A 228 14.12 -39.00 32.74
N ILE A 229 14.12 -40.07 31.94
CA ILE A 229 13.09 -40.34 30.93
C ILE A 229 12.01 -41.32 31.39
N GLY A 230 12.24 -42.13 32.43
CA GLY A 230 11.29 -43.13 32.92
C GLY A 230 11.67 -43.70 34.29
N SER A 231 10.88 -44.64 34.80
CA SER A 231 11.21 -45.45 35.99
C SER A 231 11.92 -46.74 35.57
N VAL A 232 12.74 -47.30 36.46
CA VAL A 232 13.43 -48.59 36.22
C VAL A 232 12.42 -49.74 36.15
N GLY A 233 11.38 -49.72 36.99
CA GLY A 233 10.38 -50.80 37.09
C GLY A 233 9.52 -51.00 35.84
N ASP A 234 9.31 -49.95 35.03
CA ASP A 234 8.61 -50.05 33.74
C ASP A 234 9.47 -50.69 32.64
N ALA A 235 10.80 -50.69 32.82
CA ALA A 235 11.83 -51.09 31.85
C ALA A 235 11.75 -50.43 30.44
N ARG A 236 10.88 -49.43 30.25
CA ARG A 236 10.61 -48.79 28.94
C ARG A 236 10.29 -47.30 29.06
N VAL A 237 10.37 -46.60 27.93
CA VAL A 237 9.84 -45.23 27.79
C VAL A 237 8.36 -45.30 27.40
N TRP A 238 7.50 -44.62 28.15
CA TRP A 238 6.07 -44.52 27.82
C TRP A 238 5.83 -43.71 26.52
N PRO A 239 4.96 -44.19 25.61
CA PRO A 239 4.58 -43.44 24.40
C PRO A 239 4.09 -42.02 24.73
N GLY A 240 4.48 -41.04 23.91
CA GLY A 240 4.15 -39.64 24.15
C GLY A 240 5.02 -38.92 25.20
N LYS A 241 6.05 -39.58 25.77
CA LYS A 241 7.05 -38.90 26.62
C LYS A 241 7.68 -37.70 25.90
N ARG A 242 7.62 -36.53 26.53
CA ARG A 242 8.22 -35.29 26.02
C ARG A 242 9.74 -35.43 25.86
N MET A 243 10.22 -35.39 24.61
CA MET A 243 11.63 -35.54 24.22
C MET A 243 12.04 -34.49 23.17
N PRO A 244 13.35 -34.22 22.97
CA PRO A 244 13.84 -33.41 21.85
C PRO A 244 13.33 -33.93 20.50
N GLY A 245 13.21 -33.05 19.50
CA GLY A 245 12.66 -33.42 18.19
C GLY A 245 12.12 -32.22 17.41
N HIS A 246 11.49 -32.48 16.28
CA HIS A 246 10.92 -31.43 15.41
C HIS A 246 9.91 -30.54 16.17
N MET A 247 9.98 -29.23 15.98
CA MET A 247 9.10 -28.25 16.59
C MET A 247 8.66 -27.24 15.53
N GLY A 248 7.36 -27.04 15.38
CA GLY A 248 6.83 -26.22 14.30
C GLY A 248 6.38 -27.04 13.08
N TYR A 249 5.94 -26.35 12.04
CA TYR A 249 5.35 -26.91 10.80
C TYR A 249 4.03 -27.70 11.00
N GLU A 250 3.46 -27.66 12.20
CA GLU A 250 2.23 -28.38 12.58
C GLU A 250 0.97 -27.52 12.41
N TRP A 251 -0.18 -28.13 12.12
CA TRP A 251 -1.45 -27.40 11.95
C TRP A 251 -2.03 -26.93 13.29
N VAL A 252 -1.78 -25.68 13.65
CA VAL A 252 -2.29 -25.02 14.86
C VAL A 252 -3.59 -24.28 14.56
N THR A 253 -4.51 -24.23 15.54
CA THR A 253 -5.76 -23.46 15.44
C THR A 253 -5.92 -22.55 16.65
N VAL A 254 -6.07 -21.25 16.41
CA VAL A 254 -6.35 -20.24 17.45
C VAL A 254 -7.77 -19.74 17.25
N SER A 255 -8.61 -19.80 18.30
CA SER A 255 -10.06 -19.60 18.21
C SER A 255 -10.59 -18.52 19.14
N GLY A 256 -11.60 -17.78 18.69
CA GLY A 256 -12.23 -16.71 19.46
C GLY A 256 -11.48 -15.38 19.39
N LEU A 257 -10.78 -15.14 18.27
CA LEU A 257 -10.12 -13.88 17.91
C LEU A 257 -11.19 -12.88 17.42
N GLU A 258 -11.08 -11.60 17.76
CA GLU A 258 -12.08 -10.56 17.46
C GLU A 258 -11.72 -9.80 16.18
N VAL A 259 -12.68 -9.59 15.26
CA VAL A 259 -12.52 -8.71 14.09
C VAL A 259 -12.73 -7.26 14.52
N LEU A 260 -11.70 -6.41 14.39
CA LEU A 260 -11.73 -5.03 14.89
C LEU A 260 -11.81 -3.97 13.79
N ARG A 261 -11.32 -4.26 12.58
CA ARG A 261 -11.37 -3.38 11.41
C ARG A 261 -11.37 -4.25 10.14
N MET A 262 -11.98 -3.75 9.07
CA MET A 262 -11.95 -4.35 7.73
C MET A 262 -11.73 -3.22 6.71
N ASN A 263 -10.87 -3.42 5.72
CA ASN A 263 -10.70 -2.54 4.57
C ASN A 263 -11.26 -3.24 3.32
N VAL A 264 -12.21 -2.63 2.62
CA VAL A 264 -12.88 -3.26 1.47
C VAL A 264 -12.02 -3.17 0.20
N GLU A 265 -11.50 -1.99 -0.15
CA GLU A 265 -10.64 -1.79 -1.35
C GLU A 265 -9.49 -2.81 -1.42
N LYS A 266 -8.74 -2.94 -0.31
CA LYS A 266 -7.50 -3.73 -0.23
C LYS A 266 -7.73 -5.18 0.17
N GLN A 267 -8.99 -5.54 0.41
CA GLN A 267 -9.41 -6.84 0.93
C GLN A 267 -8.62 -7.28 2.18
N VAL A 268 -8.50 -6.41 3.20
CA VAL A 268 -7.75 -6.71 4.45
C VAL A 268 -8.67 -6.76 5.66
N ILE A 269 -8.51 -7.78 6.51
CA ILE A 269 -9.19 -7.91 7.81
C ILE A 269 -8.19 -7.84 8.97
N TYR A 270 -8.53 -7.06 10.00
CA TYR A 270 -7.70 -6.81 11.18
C TYR A 270 -8.23 -7.61 12.36
N VAL A 271 -7.44 -8.58 12.81
CA VAL A 271 -7.85 -9.59 13.80
C VAL A 271 -7.06 -9.41 15.09
N LYS A 272 -7.77 -9.30 16.22
CA LYS A 272 -7.21 -9.08 17.57
C LYS A 272 -6.31 -10.23 18.00
N GLY A 273 -5.08 -9.91 18.40
CA GLY A 273 -4.09 -10.87 18.87
C GLY A 273 -3.26 -11.51 17.76
N SER A 274 -2.54 -12.57 18.12
CA SER A 274 -1.58 -13.25 17.24
C SER A 274 -2.19 -14.45 16.52
N VAL A 275 -1.72 -14.70 15.30
CA VAL A 275 -2.16 -15.79 14.42
C VAL A 275 -0.94 -16.68 14.08
N PRO A 276 -1.09 -18.02 13.96
CA PRO A 276 0.00 -18.92 13.54
C PRO A 276 0.58 -18.56 12.16
N GLY A 277 1.62 -19.30 11.77
CA GLY A 277 2.39 -19.11 10.54
C GLY A 277 3.42 -17.98 10.65
N ASP A 278 4.28 -17.88 9.65
CA ASP A 278 5.18 -16.74 9.46
C ASP A 278 4.46 -15.56 8.76
N ILE A 279 5.21 -14.58 8.25
CA ILE A 279 4.66 -13.55 7.33
C ILE A 279 4.58 -14.16 5.93
N GLU A 280 3.62 -13.69 5.12
CA GLU A 280 3.13 -14.25 3.85
C GLU A 280 2.46 -15.63 3.93
N ASP A 281 2.49 -16.28 5.09
CA ASP A 281 1.98 -17.63 5.27
C ASP A 281 0.43 -17.69 5.13
N VAL A 282 -0.07 -18.82 4.65
CA VAL A 282 -1.48 -18.97 4.23
C VAL A 282 -2.32 -19.68 5.28
N LEU A 283 -3.47 -19.10 5.56
CA LEU A 283 -4.31 -19.36 6.72
C LEU A 283 -5.75 -19.67 6.32
N LEU A 284 -6.38 -20.53 7.10
CA LEU A 284 -7.78 -20.91 6.99
C LEU A 284 -8.56 -20.15 8.06
N LEU A 285 -9.13 -19.00 7.70
CA LEU A 285 -9.84 -18.09 8.61
C LEU A 285 -11.35 -18.39 8.57
N LYS A 286 -11.93 -18.79 9.69
CA LYS A 286 -13.33 -19.25 9.79
C LYS A 286 -14.06 -18.66 10.99
N ASP A 287 -15.38 -18.84 11.04
CA ASP A 287 -16.20 -18.42 12.19
C ASP A 287 -15.76 -19.11 13.50
N CYS A 288 -16.02 -18.47 14.64
CA CYS A 288 -15.82 -19.10 15.93
C CYS A 288 -16.91 -20.15 16.23
N LEU A 289 -16.48 -21.37 16.60
CA LEU A 289 -17.34 -22.47 17.05
C LEU A 289 -17.47 -22.55 18.58
N GLN A 290 -16.98 -21.55 19.33
CA GLN A 290 -17.23 -21.44 20.77
C GLN A 290 -18.65 -20.89 20.96
N PRO A 291 -19.54 -21.56 21.73
CA PRO A 291 -20.96 -21.20 21.77
C PRO A 291 -21.20 -19.75 22.24
N ALA A 292 -20.49 -19.30 23.27
CA ALA A 292 -20.56 -17.92 23.77
C ALA A 292 -19.98 -16.84 22.81
N LYS A 293 -19.43 -17.25 21.66
CA LYS A 293 -18.85 -16.37 20.63
C LYS A 293 -19.37 -16.69 19.21
N LYS A 294 -20.43 -17.49 19.09
CA LYS A 294 -21.04 -17.78 17.78
C LYS A 294 -21.73 -16.51 17.25
N ILE A 295 -21.63 -16.27 15.94
CA ILE A 295 -22.42 -15.26 15.24
C ILE A 295 -23.89 -15.69 15.20
N LYS A 296 -24.82 -14.77 15.50
CA LYS A 296 -26.28 -15.03 15.53
C LYS A 296 -26.99 -14.63 14.24
N SER A 297 -26.64 -13.48 13.67
CA SER A 297 -27.18 -12.98 12.40
C SER A 297 -26.05 -12.52 11.50
N GLY A 298 -26.24 -12.63 10.18
CA GLY A 298 -25.22 -12.24 9.20
C GLY A 298 -25.57 -12.67 7.78
N PRO A 299 -24.71 -12.38 6.80
CA PRO A 299 -24.96 -12.74 5.41
C PRO A 299 -24.88 -14.27 5.23
N LEU A 300 -25.98 -14.85 4.74
CA LEU A 300 -26.12 -16.29 4.48
C LEU A 300 -26.50 -16.50 3.01
N PRO A 301 -25.84 -17.43 2.28
CA PRO A 301 -24.69 -18.24 2.68
C PRO A 301 -23.37 -17.45 2.72
N THR A 302 -23.28 -16.35 1.99
CA THR A 302 -22.17 -15.38 1.91
C THR A 302 -22.71 -13.99 1.58
N TRP A 303 -21.93 -12.95 1.79
CA TRP A 303 -22.20 -11.64 1.17
C TRP A 303 -22.05 -11.77 -0.35
N ALA A 304 -22.95 -11.12 -1.09
CA ALA A 304 -22.89 -10.94 -2.53
C ALA A 304 -23.44 -9.54 -2.86
N PRO A 305 -22.90 -8.84 -3.87
CA PRO A 305 -23.46 -7.56 -4.31
C PRO A 305 -24.83 -7.75 -4.98
N SER A 306 -25.83 -6.99 -4.57
CA SER A 306 -27.03 -6.75 -5.38
C SER A 306 -26.74 -5.66 -6.41
N LEU A 307 -27.50 -5.60 -7.51
CA LEU A 307 -27.38 -4.51 -8.50
C LEU A 307 -27.59 -3.15 -7.83
N GLU A 308 -28.61 -3.05 -6.97
CA GLU A 308 -28.90 -1.88 -6.12
C GLU A 308 -27.66 -1.46 -5.32
N SER A 309 -26.97 -2.39 -4.63
CA SER A 309 -25.75 -2.04 -3.86
C SER A 309 -24.56 -1.63 -4.72
N VAL A 310 -24.51 -2.01 -6.00
CA VAL A 310 -23.46 -1.59 -6.95
C VAL A 310 -23.79 -0.20 -7.52
N GLU A 311 -25.06 0.08 -7.75
CA GLU A 311 -25.56 1.40 -8.16
C GLU A 311 -25.41 2.42 -7.01
N GLU A 312 -25.72 2.02 -5.77
CA GLU A 312 -25.44 2.81 -4.56
C GLU A 312 -23.94 3.05 -4.36
N GLU A 313 -23.08 2.03 -4.45
CA GLU A 313 -21.63 2.20 -4.28
C GLU A 313 -21.02 3.10 -5.38
N ALA A 314 -21.51 3.03 -6.62
CA ALA A 314 -21.10 3.94 -7.69
C ALA A 314 -21.56 5.40 -7.45
N LEU A 315 -22.78 5.59 -6.94
CA LEU A 315 -23.29 6.93 -6.57
C LEU A 315 -22.58 7.52 -5.35
N GLU A 316 -22.12 6.69 -4.40
CA GLU A 316 -21.30 7.14 -3.27
C GLU A 316 -19.87 7.49 -3.70
N GLU A 317 -19.27 6.78 -4.66
CA GLU A 317 -17.95 7.13 -5.22
C GLU A 317 -17.95 8.49 -5.96
N GLU A 318 -19.04 8.88 -6.62
CA GLU A 318 -19.14 10.20 -7.28
C GLU A 318 -19.44 11.36 -6.32
N THR A 319 -20.00 11.09 -5.12
CA THR A 319 -20.56 12.15 -4.25
C THR A 319 -19.76 12.46 -2.98
N LYS A 320 -18.76 11.65 -2.61
CA LYS A 320 -17.93 11.86 -1.41
C LYS A 320 -16.48 12.16 -1.75
N LEU A 321 -15.82 12.99 -0.94
CA LEU A 321 -14.34 13.00 -0.87
C LEU A 321 -13.85 11.58 -0.53
N PRO A 322 -12.60 11.20 -0.86
CA PRO A 322 -12.05 9.86 -0.63
C PRO A 322 -11.86 9.55 0.87
N GLN A 323 -12.97 9.26 1.54
CA GLN A 323 -13.02 8.64 2.86
C GLN A 323 -12.54 7.19 2.73
N SER A 324 -11.70 6.74 3.66
CA SER A 324 -11.19 5.37 3.64
C SER A 324 -12.33 4.34 3.72
N SER A 325 -12.34 3.33 2.84
CA SER A 325 -13.26 2.16 2.89
C SER A 325 -13.02 1.20 4.10
N ASP A 326 -12.55 1.76 5.21
CA ASP A 326 -12.26 1.08 6.46
C ASP A 326 -13.49 1.07 7.37
N ILE A 327 -14.08 -0.12 7.54
CA ILE A 327 -15.13 -0.37 8.51
C ILE A 327 -14.46 -0.60 9.88
N PHE A 328 -14.59 0.36 10.79
CA PHE A 328 -14.01 0.31 12.13
C PHE A 328 -15.02 -0.15 13.20
N SER A 329 -14.59 -1.02 14.11
CA SER A 329 -15.35 -1.38 15.31
C SER A 329 -15.60 -0.14 16.17
N PRO A 330 -16.79 0.01 16.81
CA PRO A 330 -17.07 1.10 17.76
C PRO A 330 -16.18 1.04 19.02
N LYS A 331 -15.36 0.00 19.20
CA LYS A 331 -14.36 -0.09 20.29
C LYS A 331 -13.03 0.58 19.94
N LEU A 332 -12.72 0.75 18.65
CA LEU A 332 -11.45 1.35 18.21
C LEU A 332 -11.54 2.88 18.26
N PHE A 333 -10.47 3.50 18.73
CA PHE A 333 -10.25 4.93 18.51
C PHE A 333 -10.04 5.17 17.02
N ARG A 334 -10.92 5.95 16.40
CA ARG A 334 -10.76 6.40 15.01
C ARG A 334 -9.83 7.60 15.03
N TYR A 335 -8.71 7.52 14.33
CA TYR A 335 -7.80 8.67 14.11
C TYR A 335 -8.39 9.62 13.04
N ILE A 336 -9.63 10.05 13.26
CA ILE A 336 -10.27 11.16 12.57
C ILE A 336 -9.80 12.44 13.27
N ARG A 337 -9.56 13.48 12.47
CA ARG A 337 -8.73 14.65 12.76
C ARG A 337 -9.21 15.55 13.93
N GLU A 338 -10.37 15.28 14.51
CA GLU A 338 -11.14 16.21 15.35
C GLU A 338 -11.02 15.97 16.87
N MET A 339 -10.67 14.76 17.32
CA MET A 339 -10.80 14.35 18.74
C MET A 339 -9.47 14.21 19.48
N LEU A 340 -8.72 15.32 19.58
CA LEU A 340 -7.71 15.53 20.63
C LEU A 340 -7.90 16.86 21.41
N ALA A 341 -8.91 17.66 21.08
CA ALA A 341 -9.23 18.93 21.74
C ALA A 341 -10.21 18.80 22.94
N GLY A 342 -10.63 17.58 23.30
CA GLY A 342 -11.89 17.35 24.03
C GLY A 342 -11.81 16.72 25.43
N VAL A 343 -10.63 16.53 26.04
CA VAL A 343 -10.49 16.08 27.45
C VAL A 343 -9.29 16.75 28.13
N ALA A 344 -9.40 18.06 28.39
CA ALA A 344 -8.40 18.83 29.14
C ALA A 344 -8.99 19.60 30.35
N GLU A 345 -10.31 19.77 30.41
CA GLU A 345 -11.01 20.45 31.51
C GLU A 345 -11.67 19.47 32.49
N ASP A 346 -10.88 18.60 33.15
CA ASP A 346 -11.24 18.05 34.47
C ASP A 346 -10.08 17.40 35.27
N ALA A 347 -8.83 17.80 34.99
CA ALA A 347 -7.64 17.33 35.75
C ALA A 347 -7.34 18.18 37.01
N GLY A 348 -8.32 18.94 37.49
CA GLY A 348 -8.15 20.02 38.47
C GLY A 348 -8.04 19.61 39.94
N LYS A 349 -7.32 18.53 40.30
CA LYS A 349 -6.81 18.25 41.68
C LYS A 349 -5.82 17.08 41.78
N GLY A 350 -4.54 17.40 41.98
CA GLY A 350 -3.62 16.72 42.90
C GLY A 350 -3.27 15.24 42.70
N CYS A 351 -2.07 14.98 42.16
CA CYS A 351 -1.02 14.24 42.89
C CYS A 351 0.37 14.60 42.32
N GLY A 352 1.42 14.58 43.15
CA GLY A 352 2.74 15.05 42.77
C GLY A 352 3.53 14.06 41.92
N TYR A 353 4.05 14.50 40.77
CA TYR A 353 5.16 13.82 40.11
C TYR A 353 6.40 13.89 41.01
N LYS A 354 6.83 12.74 41.55
CA LYS A 354 8.16 12.62 42.15
C LYS A 354 9.21 12.43 41.07
N GLU A 355 10.28 13.19 41.17
CA GLU A 355 11.47 13.04 40.33
C GLU A 355 12.10 11.66 40.53
N CYS A 356 12.49 11.00 39.44
CA CYS A 356 13.21 9.73 39.47
C CYS A 356 14.37 9.74 38.48
N GLY A 357 15.53 10.21 38.94
CA GLY A 357 16.84 9.74 38.50
C GLY A 357 17.30 10.11 37.09
N HIS A 358 18.18 11.12 36.99
CA HIS A 358 19.17 11.14 35.92
C HIS A 358 19.98 9.83 35.89
N GLN A 359 20.09 9.18 34.73
CA GLN A 359 21.28 8.42 34.37
C GLN A 359 21.79 8.90 33.01
N ARG A 360 22.98 9.52 33.03
CA ARG A 360 23.69 9.94 31.82
C ARG A 360 24.31 8.71 31.16
N PHE A 361 24.13 8.56 29.85
CA PHE A 361 25.03 7.74 29.03
C PHE A 361 25.89 8.67 28.18
N VAL A 362 27.20 8.54 28.32
CA VAL A 362 28.22 9.30 27.58
C VAL A 362 28.60 8.48 26.34
N PRO A 363 28.73 9.08 25.15
CA PRO A 363 29.20 8.36 23.97
C PRO A 363 30.68 7.99 24.13
N VAL A 364 31.07 6.84 23.57
CA VAL A 364 32.47 6.38 23.49
C VAL A 364 32.84 6.25 22.02
N GLU A 365 33.88 6.95 21.60
CA GLU A 365 34.43 6.88 20.25
C GLU A 365 35.29 5.62 20.05
N GLY A 366 35.40 5.14 18.80
CA GLY A 366 36.27 4.02 18.44
C GLY A 366 36.30 3.77 16.93
N SER A 367 37.44 4.04 16.29
CA SER A 367 37.55 4.16 14.82
C SER A 367 38.65 3.30 14.19
N SER A 368 38.29 2.42 13.25
CA SER A 368 39.14 1.88 12.16
C SER A 368 38.26 1.02 11.21
N GLN A 369 37.99 1.43 9.97
CA GLN A 369 38.80 1.35 8.73
C GLN A 369 38.94 -0.06 8.11
N GLY A 370 38.75 -0.16 6.78
CA GLY A 370 38.88 -1.40 5.97
C GLY A 370 37.69 -1.71 5.02
N SER A 371 37.28 -0.84 4.10
CA SER A 371 37.77 -0.71 2.71
C SER A 371 37.61 -1.94 1.77
N CYS A 372 36.67 -1.89 0.80
CA CYS A 372 36.94 -2.08 -0.64
C CYS A 372 35.72 -1.68 -1.52
N SER A 373 35.90 -1.55 -2.84
CA SER A 373 34.86 -1.26 -3.87
C SER A 373 34.69 -2.46 -4.83
N THR A 374 33.67 -2.60 -5.68
CA THR A 374 33.28 -1.82 -6.90
C THR A 374 31.80 -2.03 -7.28
N ARG A 375 31.05 -1.07 -7.88
CA ARG A 375 30.89 -0.77 -9.35
C ARG A 375 30.62 -2.02 -10.24
N ASN A 376 29.73 -2.03 -11.25
CA ASN A 376 28.85 -0.99 -11.83
C ASN A 376 27.65 -1.59 -12.66
N THR A 377 26.71 -0.74 -13.11
CA THR A 377 25.64 -1.03 -14.11
C THR A 377 26.17 -0.97 -15.57
N PRO A 378 25.38 -1.36 -16.60
CA PRO A 378 24.64 -0.34 -17.38
C PRO A 378 23.30 -0.78 -18.07
N THR A 379 22.61 0.21 -18.66
CA THR A 379 21.48 0.14 -19.63
C THR A 379 22.03 0.35 -21.09
N PRO A 380 21.39 0.90 -22.19
CA PRO A 380 20.06 1.53 -22.44
C PRO A 380 19.43 1.33 -23.88
N SER A 381 18.49 2.24 -24.26
CA SER A 381 18.00 2.67 -25.62
C SER A 381 17.12 1.71 -26.49
N HIS A 382 15.98 2.08 -27.14
CA HIS A 382 15.45 3.28 -27.88
C HIS A 382 15.73 3.24 -29.42
N PRO A 383 15.05 3.96 -30.37
CA PRO A 383 13.96 4.99 -30.28
C PRO A 383 12.78 4.98 -31.36
N VAL A 384 11.81 5.91 -31.24
CA VAL A 384 11.06 6.73 -32.30
C VAL A 384 10.29 6.05 -33.48
N ASN A 385 8.93 6.09 -33.57
CA ASN A 385 7.96 7.04 -34.22
C ASN A 385 7.76 6.83 -35.76
N ASP A 386 6.66 7.18 -36.46
CA ASP A 386 5.62 8.25 -36.35
C ASP A 386 4.12 7.79 -36.49
N LEU A 387 3.18 8.76 -36.56
CA LEU A 387 1.70 8.69 -36.58
C LEU A 387 1.12 9.51 -37.77
N PRO A 388 -0.21 9.70 -38.02
CA PRO A 388 -1.46 9.43 -37.24
C PRO A 388 -2.52 8.63 -38.08
N ILE A 389 -3.86 8.58 -37.91
CA ILE A 389 -4.91 9.26 -37.08
C ILE A 389 -6.15 8.34 -36.83
N SER A 390 -7.02 8.75 -35.90
CA SER A 390 -8.52 8.69 -35.92
C SER A 390 -9.31 7.68 -35.03
N GLN A 391 -10.21 8.28 -34.22
CA GLN A 391 -11.45 7.78 -33.56
C GLN A 391 -11.38 6.54 -32.60
N PRO A 392 -12.31 6.42 -31.62
CA PRO A 392 -12.09 5.60 -30.42
C PRO A 392 -12.67 4.17 -30.47
N VAL A 393 -12.02 3.27 -29.73
CA VAL A 393 -12.41 1.86 -29.50
C VAL A 393 -12.23 1.53 -28.00
N ARG A 394 -12.90 0.47 -27.50
CA ARG A 394 -12.71 -0.08 -26.14
C ARG A 394 -11.22 -0.10 -25.74
N PRO A 395 -10.87 0.30 -24.50
CA PRO A 395 -9.47 0.36 -24.05
C PRO A 395 -8.82 -1.04 -24.17
N PRO A 396 -7.77 -1.21 -24.99
CA PRO A 396 -7.06 -2.47 -25.08
C PRO A 396 -6.22 -2.70 -23.81
N GLN A 397 -5.51 -3.84 -23.76
CA GLN A 397 -4.60 -4.23 -22.67
C GLN A 397 -3.57 -3.13 -22.28
N LEU A 398 -3.31 -2.17 -23.18
CA LEU A 398 -2.58 -0.91 -22.98
C LEU A 398 -2.91 -0.12 -21.70
N TYR A 399 -4.14 -0.17 -21.16
CA TYR A 399 -4.47 0.61 -19.96
C TYR A 399 -3.79 0.09 -18.68
N SER A 400 -3.41 -1.19 -18.64
CA SER A 400 -2.53 -1.72 -17.57
C SER A 400 -1.19 -0.98 -17.50
N CYS A 401 -0.68 -0.53 -18.65
CA CYS A 401 0.55 0.26 -18.75
C CYS A 401 0.44 1.67 -18.16
N LEU A 402 -0.76 2.14 -17.77
CA LEU A 402 -0.93 3.43 -17.08
C LEU A 402 -0.92 3.30 -15.55
N GLN A 403 -1.17 2.09 -15.03
CA GLN A 403 -1.11 1.76 -13.60
C GLN A 403 0.35 1.70 -13.11
N ALA A 404 1.22 1.03 -13.87
CA ALA A 404 2.65 0.98 -13.59
C ALA A 404 3.29 2.38 -13.68
N LEU A 405 3.89 2.86 -12.57
CA LEU A 405 4.40 4.23 -12.45
C LEU A 405 5.52 4.56 -13.46
N ASP A 406 6.41 3.60 -13.74
CA ASP A 406 7.54 3.75 -14.66
C ASP A 406 7.39 2.95 -15.97
N SER A 407 6.14 2.87 -16.43
CA SER A 407 5.82 2.45 -17.78
C SER A 407 6.53 3.29 -18.85
N ILE A 408 6.87 2.64 -19.96
CA ILE A 408 7.41 3.26 -21.18
C ILE A 408 6.52 4.42 -21.65
N VAL A 409 5.20 4.33 -21.44
CA VAL A 409 4.23 5.39 -21.78
C VAL A 409 4.49 6.66 -20.95
N TRP A 410 4.64 6.54 -19.62
CA TRP A 410 4.94 7.70 -18.77
C TRP A 410 6.32 8.28 -19.04
N ARG A 411 7.31 7.44 -19.37
CA ARG A 411 8.65 7.89 -19.77
C ARG A 411 8.60 8.71 -21.07
N SER A 412 7.89 8.24 -22.10
CA SER A 412 7.72 8.96 -23.37
C SER A 412 6.96 10.27 -23.20
N LEU A 413 5.88 10.28 -22.41
CA LEU A 413 5.11 11.49 -22.09
C LEU A 413 5.94 12.51 -21.28
N ALA A 414 6.78 12.05 -20.36
CA ALA A 414 7.71 12.93 -19.63
C ALA A 414 8.76 13.54 -20.57
N GLN A 415 9.41 12.71 -21.42
CA GLN A 415 10.43 13.17 -22.38
C GLN A 415 9.90 14.09 -23.49
N SER A 416 8.59 14.14 -23.72
CA SER A 416 7.95 15.02 -24.72
C SER A 416 7.27 16.27 -24.14
N LYS A 417 7.22 16.41 -22.80
CA LYS A 417 6.63 17.58 -22.11
C LYS A 417 7.61 18.31 -21.20
N ILE A 418 8.57 17.61 -20.62
CA ILE A 418 9.64 18.18 -19.81
C ILE A 418 10.87 18.35 -20.71
N SER A 419 11.64 19.43 -20.53
CA SER A 419 12.87 19.59 -21.30
C SER A 419 13.91 18.51 -20.93
N GLU A 420 14.79 18.21 -21.88
CA GLU A 420 15.92 17.32 -21.61
C GLU A 420 16.83 17.89 -20.50
N SER A 421 17.01 19.20 -20.43
CA SER A 421 17.77 19.86 -19.35
C SER A 421 17.18 19.62 -17.95
N ALA A 422 15.86 19.66 -17.79
CA ALA A 422 15.21 19.36 -16.50
C ALA A 422 15.21 17.87 -16.15
N LEU A 423 15.26 16.98 -17.15
CA LEU A 423 15.35 15.53 -16.93
C LEU A 423 16.80 15.05 -16.67
N ALA A 424 17.79 15.76 -17.19
CA ALA A 424 19.21 15.51 -16.99
C ALA A 424 19.79 16.16 -15.73
N ASP A 425 19.12 17.17 -15.16
CA ASP A 425 19.50 17.81 -13.91
C ASP A 425 19.52 16.78 -12.74
N PRO A 426 20.68 16.55 -12.10
CA PRO A 426 20.83 15.54 -11.06
C PRO A 426 20.23 15.97 -9.72
N TYR A 427 19.90 17.25 -9.54
CA TYR A 427 19.36 17.80 -8.29
C TYR A 427 17.86 18.07 -8.42
N LEU A 428 17.43 18.82 -9.44
CA LEU A 428 16.06 19.37 -9.56
C LEU A 428 14.98 18.31 -9.33
N LEU A 429 15.04 17.18 -10.05
CA LEU A 429 14.00 16.13 -9.99
C LEU A 429 14.46 14.86 -9.24
N CYS A 430 15.39 14.98 -8.28
CA CYS A 430 16.04 13.81 -7.65
C CYS A 430 15.12 12.99 -6.73
N GLU A 431 14.22 13.63 -5.96
CA GLU A 431 13.26 12.95 -5.07
C GLU A 431 12.11 12.27 -5.85
N LEU A 432 11.94 12.62 -7.12
CA LEU A 432 10.91 12.07 -7.99
C LEU A 432 11.42 10.81 -8.69
N THR A 433 11.42 9.69 -7.95
CA THR A 433 11.86 8.37 -8.41
C THR A 433 11.22 7.87 -9.72
N SER A 434 10.06 8.42 -10.11
CA SER A 434 9.26 7.93 -11.23
C SER A 434 8.93 9.00 -12.26
N TYR A 435 8.90 8.63 -13.55
CA TYR A 435 8.49 9.49 -14.66
C TYR A 435 7.04 10.00 -14.53
N LYS A 436 6.11 9.20 -13.99
CA LYS A 436 4.73 9.65 -13.71
C LYS A 436 4.71 10.76 -12.64
N LYS A 437 5.59 10.68 -11.64
CA LYS A 437 5.78 11.77 -10.65
C LYS A 437 6.42 13.01 -11.29
N LYS A 438 7.49 12.85 -12.08
CA LYS A 438 8.15 13.96 -12.79
C LYS A 438 7.18 14.72 -13.70
N LEU A 439 6.35 13.99 -14.46
CA LEU A 439 5.31 14.59 -15.30
C LEU A 439 4.23 15.31 -14.47
N ARG A 440 3.78 14.74 -13.34
CA ARG A 440 2.87 15.42 -12.42
C ARG A 440 3.48 16.72 -11.87
N ALA A 441 4.74 16.70 -11.46
CA ALA A 441 5.43 17.89 -10.95
C ALA A 441 5.49 19.01 -12.00
N PHE A 442 5.77 18.68 -13.27
CA PHE A 442 5.78 19.66 -14.36
C PHE A 442 4.43 20.37 -14.55
N TYR A 443 3.31 19.69 -14.35
CA TYR A 443 1.97 20.30 -14.40
C TYR A 443 1.67 21.22 -13.22
N PHE A 444 2.37 21.10 -12.09
CA PHE A 444 2.23 21.97 -10.90
C PHE A 444 3.29 23.09 -10.81
N ALA A 445 4.36 23.03 -11.61
CA ALA A 445 5.44 24.01 -11.67
C ALA A 445 5.00 25.44 -12.08
N TRP A 446 5.92 26.42 -12.09
CA TRP A 446 5.62 27.84 -12.36
C TRP A 446 4.86 28.12 -13.66
N ASN A 447 3.88 29.03 -13.60
CA ASN A 447 3.04 29.40 -14.72
C ASN A 447 3.64 30.57 -15.51
N PRO A 448 4.06 30.40 -16.77
CA PRO A 448 4.57 31.50 -17.59
C PRO A 448 3.48 32.53 -17.95
N ASN A 449 2.20 32.18 -17.83
CA ASN A 449 1.07 33.05 -18.12
C ASN A 449 0.50 33.75 -16.86
N ASP A 450 1.03 33.46 -15.67
CA ASP A 450 0.59 34.02 -14.38
C ASP A 450 1.82 34.38 -13.54
N ALA A 451 2.58 35.32 -14.07
CA ALA A 451 3.82 35.88 -13.56
C ALA A 451 3.85 37.40 -13.81
N SER A 452 4.69 38.15 -13.09
CA SER A 452 5.03 39.53 -13.47
C SER A 452 5.67 39.58 -14.87
N LYS A 453 5.51 40.71 -15.56
CA LYS A 453 6.19 41.01 -16.84
C LYS A 453 7.72 40.90 -16.75
N ASN A 454 8.29 41.09 -15.56
CA ASN A 454 9.72 41.03 -15.30
C ASN A 454 10.22 39.60 -14.95
N ASN A 455 9.30 38.63 -14.80
CA ASN A 455 9.60 37.24 -14.48
C ASN A 455 9.34 36.37 -15.72
N TYR A 456 10.26 35.46 -16.03
CA TYR A 456 10.03 34.44 -17.06
C TYR A 456 10.41 33.05 -16.55
N VAL A 457 9.61 32.04 -16.92
CA VAL A 457 9.96 30.64 -16.64
C VAL A 457 11.03 30.21 -17.64
N ARG A 458 12.15 29.66 -17.15
CA ARG A 458 13.26 29.21 -17.98
C ARG A 458 12.84 27.99 -18.82
N ALA A 459 13.65 27.66 -19.84
CA ALA A 459 13.40 26.52 -20.73
C ALA A 459 13.30 25.15 -20.01
N ASN A 460 13.70 25.05 -18.74
CA ASN A 460 13.51 23.86 -17.92
C ASN A 460 12.06 23.68 -17.39
N GLY A 461 11.23 24.73 -17.43
CA GLY A 461 9.82 24.69 -17.04
C GLY A 461 9.52 24.59 -15.53
N PHE A 462 10.57 24.58 -14.69
CA PHE A 462 10.50 24.46 -13.23
C PHE A 462 11.12 25.65 -12.49
N THR A 463 12.01 26.41 -13.14
CA THR A 463 12.71 27.56 -12.56
C THR A 463 12.16 28.85 -13.16
N VAL A 464 11.80 29.81 -12.32
CA VAL A 464 11.53 31.20 -12.74
C VAL A 464 12.83 32.01 -12.61
N HIS A 465 13.08 32.89 -13.57
CA HIS A 465 14.16 33.87 -13.54
C HIS A 465 13.55 35.27 -13.51
N ARG A 466 14.01 36.11 -12.56
CA ARG A 466 13.61 37.53 -12.48
C ARG A 466 14.63 38.42 -13.17
N GLN A 467 14.19 39.19 -14.16
CA GLN A 467 15.01 40.18 -14.86
C GLN A 467 15.50 41.30 -13.91
N PRO A 468 16.66 41.93 -14.19
CA PRO A 468 17.26 42.93 -13.31
C PRO A 468 16.57 44.30 -13.42
N VAL A 469 15.34 44.39 -12.89
CA VAL A 469 14.51 45.60 -12.89
C VAL A 469 14.53 46.26 -11.50
N ALA A 470 14.88 47.54 -11.46
CA ALA A 470 14.89 48.34 -10.22
C ALA A 470 13.49 48.82 -9.83
N GLN A 471 13.31 49.15 -8.54
CA GLN A 471 12.07 49.67 -7.96
C GLN A 471 10.81 48.84 -8.33
N SER A 472 10.95 47.52 -8.29
CA SER A 472 9.89 46.58 -8.65
C SER A 472 9.97 45.33 -7.77
N THR A 473 8.83 44.86 -7.28
CA THR A 473 8.67 43.54 -6.66
C THR A 473 7.82 42.69 -7.58
N ASP A 474 8.31 41.48 -7.91
CA ASP A 474 7.76 40.68 -9.00
C ASP A 474 7.50 39.24 -8.55
N GLY A 475 6.24 38.81 -8.68
CA GLY A 475 5.75 37.50 -8.27
C GLY A 475 5.50 36.53 -9.42
N VAL A 476 5.23 35.27 -9.05
CA VAL A 476 4.74 34.21 -9.95
C VAL A 476 3.93 33.17 -9.15
N ARG A 477 2.93 32.57 -9.79
CA ARG A 477 2.13 31.45 -9.25
C ARG A 477 2.42 30.13 -9.97
N GLY A 478 2.16 29.00 -9.30
CA GLY A 478 2.13 27.68 -9.93
C GLY A 478 1.02 27.55 -10.99
N LYS A 479 1.19 26.63 -11.95
CA LYS A 479 0.19 26.33 -13.01
C LYS A 479 -1.15 25.81 -12.45
N ILE A 480 -1.11 25.08 -11.34
CA ILE A 480 -2.27 24.43 -10.72
C ILE A 480 -2.32 24.79 -9.24
N GLY A 481 -3.34 25.54 -8.85
CA GLY A 481 -3.75 25.71 -7.46
C GLY A 481 -4.58 24.53 -6.95
N VAL A 482 -4.67 24.41 -5.64
CA VAL A 482 -5.30 23.31 -4.90
C VAL A 482 -6.30 23.85 -3.87
N SER A 483 -7.26 23.01 -3.47
CA SER A 483 -8.35 23.40 -2.54
C SER A 483 -8.82 22.25 -1.63
N GLN A 484 -8.25 21.06 -1.80
CA GLN A 484 -8.52 19.82 -1.05
C GLN A 484 -7.24 18.97 -1.07
N GLY A 485 -7.03 18.15 -0.04
CA GLY A 485 -5.83 17.33 0.14
C GLY A 485 -4.65 18.08 0.76
N VAL A 486 -3.58 17.32 1.05
CA VAL A 486 -2.29 17.84 1.49
C VAL A 486 -1.30 17.85 0.31
N HIS A 487 -0.55 18.93 0.13
CA HIS A 487 0.30 19.17 -1.03
C HIS A 487 1.68 19.71 -0.61
N ALA A 488 2.74 18.98 -0.95
CA ALA A 488 4.12 19.37 -0.69
C ALA A 488 4.84 19.85 -1.97
N PHE A 489 5.50 21.01 -1.86
CA PHE A 489 6.27 21.67 -2.92
C PHE A 489 7.68 21.98 -2.40
N ASP A 490 8.71 21.39 -3.00
CA ASP A 490 10.09 21.78 -2.72
C ASP A 490 10.42 23.05 -3.51
N ILE A 491 10.89 24.07 -2.80
CA ILE A 491 11.28 25.37 -3.35
C ILE A 491 12.76 25.60 -3.02
N THR A 492 13.54 25.92 -4.04
CA THR A 492 14.99 26.19 -3.96
C THR A 492 15.25 27.56 -4.57
N TRP A 493 15.93 28.44 -3.83
CA TRP A 493 16.22 29.82 -4.24
C TRP A 493 17.72 29.95 -4.49
N GLU A 494 18.10 30.10 -5.76
CA GLU A 494 19.48 29.91 -6.24
C GLU A 494 20.25 31.24 -6.41
N GLY A 495 19.53 32.37 -6.44
CA GLY A 495 20.11 33.71 -6.46
C GLY A 495 20.12 34.42 -5.08
N PRO A 496 20.71 35.63 -4.98
CA PRO A 496 20.64 36.43 -3.77
C PRO A 496 19.20 36.85 -3.46
N LEU A 497 18.83 36.82 -2.18
CA LEU A 497 17.48 37.20 -1.71
C LEU A 497 17.17 38.69 -1.91
N GLY A 498 18.18 39.56 -1.86
CA GLY A 498 17.99 41.02 -1.80
C GLY A 498 17.35 41.47 -0.50
N THR A 499 16.51 42.50 -0.55
CA THR A 499 15.77 43.02 0.62
C THR A 499 14.41 42.34 0.84
N VAL A 500 13.86 41.66 -0.17
CA VAL A 500 12.55 41.00 -0.14
C VAL A 500 12.61 39.71 -0.96
N ALA A 501 12.45 38.57 -0.29
CA ALA A 501 12.36 37.25 -0.90
C ALA A 501 11.32 36.43 -0.15
N VAL A 502 10.10 36.40 -0.66
CA VAL A 502 8.94 35.83 0.04
C VAL A 502 8.48 34.56 -0.65
N VAL A 503 8.21 33.53 0.15
CA VAL A 503 7.68 32.22 -0.29
C VAL A 503 6.37 31.94 0.43
N GLY A 504 5.35 31.45 -0.27
CA GLY A 504 4.08 31.13 0.37
C GLY A 504 2.98 30.74 -0.61
N VAL A 505 1.74 31.11 -0.28
CA VAL A 505 0.54 30.77 -1.07
C VAL A 505 -0.30 32.01 -1.36
N ALA A 506 -1.00 31.98 -2.49
CA ALA A 506 -1.88 33.07 -2.92
C ALA A 506 -3.12 32.56 -3.64
N THR A 507 -4.21 33.31 -3.60
CA THR A 507 -5.34 33.10 -4.51
C THR A 507 -4.96 33.54 -5.93
N ARG A 508 -5.83 33.25 -6.90
CA ARG A 508 -5.73 33.76 -8.28
C ARG A 508 -5.89 35.30 -8.40
N HIS A 509 -6.30 35.98 -7.32
CA HIS A 509 -6.63 37.41 -7.32
C HIS A 509 -5.54 38.30 -6.70
N ALA A 510 -4.61 37.73 -5.92
CA ALA A 510 -3.47 38.45 -5.37
C ALA A 510 -2.63 39.12 -6.48
N ALA A 511 -2.04 40.27 -6.17
CA ALA A 511 -1.16 40.97 -7.10
C ALA A 511 0.13 40.17 -7.41
N LEU A 512 0.61 40.22 -8.65
CA LEU A 512 1.90 39.63 -9.06
C LEU A 512 2.98 40.67 -9.38
N HIS A 513 2.70 41.95 -9.21
CA HIS A 513 3.65 43.03 -9.40
C HIS A 513 3.29 44.23 -8.52
N CYS A 514 4.27 44.84 -7.87
CA CYS A 514 4.12 46.07 -7.10
C CYS A 514 5.35 46.99 -7.32
N PRO A 515 5.18 48.31 -7.51
CA PRO A 515 6.29 49.25 -7.56
C PRO A 515 6.98 49.38 -6.19
N GLY A 516 8.30 49.55 -6.21
CA GLY A 516 9.14 49.58 -5.01
C GLY A 516 9.62 48.20 -4.55
N TYR A 517 10.15 48.15 -3.33
CA TYR A 517 10.76 46.96 -2.74
C TYR A 517 10.00 46.52 -1.48
N LEU A 518 8.80 45.98 -1.66
CA LEU A 518 7.84 45.66 -0.59
C LEU A 518 7.42 44.19 -0.69
N PRO A 519 7.18 43.46 0.42
CA PRO A 519 6.70 42.08 0.38
C PRO A 519 5.31 42.03 -0.27
N LEU A 520 5.26 41.50 -1.49
CA LEU A 520 4.03 41.38 -2.30
C LEU A 520 3.15 40.23 -1.83
N LEU A 521 3.74 39.08 -1.48
CA LEU A 521 3.01 38.00 -0.83
C LEU A 521 2.85 38.35 0.65
N GLY A 522 1.60 38.42 1.08
CA GLY A 522 1.21 38.89 2.40
C GLY A 522 0.77 40.36 2.45
N SER A 523 0.87 41.14 1.36
CA SER A 523 0.40 42.55 1.38
C SER A 523 -1.12 42.71 1.35
N ASP A 524 -1.85 41.64 1.00
CA ASP A 524 -3.30 41.61 0.85
C ASP A 524 -3.92 40.41 1.60
N ASP A 525 -5.26 40.38 1.67
CA ASP A 525 -6.03 39.24 2.19
C ASP A 525 -6.01 38.02 1.23
N GLN A 526 -5.46 38.20 0.03
CA GLN A 526 -5.37 37.18 -1.02
C GLN A 526 -4.08 36.36 -0.97
N SER A 527 -3.13 36.68 -0.07
CA SER A 527 -1.83 36.01 -0.02
C SER A 527 -1.24 35.90 1.39
N TRP A 528 -0.43 34.84 1.59
CA TRP A 528 0.24 34.50 2.84
C TRP A 528 1.71 34.23 2.51
N GLY A 529 2.65 34.94 3.13
CA GLY A 529 4.07 34.90 2.74
C GLY A 529 5.05 34.85 3.92
N TRP A 530 6.05 33.96 3.84
CA TRP A 530 7.21 33.95 4.72
C TRP A 530 8.39 34.64 4.01
N ASN A 531 8.89 35.74 4.58
CA ASN A 531 10.05 36.47 4.05
C ASN A 531 11.35 35.84 4.57
N LEU A 532 12.17 35.32 3.65
CA LEU A 532 13.40 34.59 3.94
C LEU A 532 14.57 35.49 4.36
N VAL A 533 14.44 36.82 4.20
CA VAL A 533 15.49 37.82 4.50
C VAL A 533 15.57 38.13 6.00
N ASP A 534 14.40 38.35 6.61
CA ASP A 534 14.21 38.76 8.00
C ASP A 534 13.54 37.68 8.87
N ASN A 535 13.14 36.55 8.27
CA ASN A 535 12.40 35.47 8.91
C ASN A 535 11.02 35.91 9.46
N THR A 536 10.32 36.84 8.79
CA THR A 536 8.96 37.28 9.19
C THR A 536 7.84 36.60 8.40
N LEU A 537 6.70 36.36 9.05
CA LEU A 537 5.44 35.96 8.43
C LEU A 537 4.59 37.20 8.14
N VAL A 538 3.99 37.25 6.95
CA VAL A 538 3.25 38.42 6.46
C VAL A 538 1.90 37.99 5.86
N HIS A 539 0.82 38.67 6.25
CA HIS A 539 -0.54 38.51 5.70
C HIS A 539 -1.35 39.77 5.94
N ASN A 540 -2.25 40.15 5.02
CA ASN A 540 -3.11 41.33 5.13
C ASN A 540 -2.37 42.65 5.44
N GLY A 541 -1.11 42.76 5.00
CA GLY A 541 -0.21 43.89 5.26
C GLY A 541 0.50 43.87 6.63
N GLU A 542 0.17 42.94 7.53
CA GLU A 542 0.71 42.86 8.88
C GLU A 542 1.82 41.80 9.02
N GLN A 543 2.81 42.07 9.88
CA GLN A 543 3.82 41.08 10.27
C GLN A 543 3.32 40.26 11.46
N LEU A 544 2.97 38.99 11.22
CA LEU A 544 2.43 38.06 12.23
C LEU A 544 3.49 37.55 13.24
N GLY A 545 4.76 37.87 13.01
CA GLY A 545 5.88 37.53 13.88
C GLY A 545 7.00 36.76 13.19
N VAL A 546 7.97 36.30 13.99
CA VAL A 546 9.17 35.61 13.52
C VAL A 546 8.93 34.10 13.35
N TYR A 547 9.44 33.55 12.24
CA TYR A 547 9.33 32.14 11.87
C TYR A 547 10.65 31.65 11.22
N PRO A 548 11.18 30.47 11.60
CA PRO A 548 10.66 29.49 12.57
C PRO A 548 10.54 30.04 14.00
N ARG A 549 9.61 29.49 14.79
CA ARG A 549 9.37 29.90 16.19
C ARG A 549 10.41 29.29 17.14
N ALA A 550 11.68 29.66 16.96
CA ALA A 550 12.83 29.15 17.70
C ALA A 550 13.70 30.29 18.26
N ASN A 551 14.45 30.03 19.33
CA ASN A 551 15.46 30.97 19.84
C ASN A 551 16.62 31.06 18.84
N ASN A 552 16.87 32.27 18.30
CA ASN A 552 17.82 32.53 17.21
C ASN A 552 17.55 31.64 15.97
N PRO A 553 16.44 31.88 15.24
CA PRO A 553 16.01 31.01 14.15
C PRO A 553 17.02 31.02 12.99
N PRO A 554 17.28 29.87 12.34
CA PRO A 554 18.21 29.80 11.23
C PRO A 554 17.71 30.66 10.06
N LYS A 555 18.60 31.48 9.48
CA LYS A 555 18.33 32.13 8.20
C LYS A 555 18.44 31.14 7.05
N TYR A 556 17.59 31.31 6.05
CA TYR A 556 17.65 30.55 4.81
C TYR A 556 19.01 30.71 4.11
N GLN A 557 19.56 29.61 3.60
CA GLN A 557 20.82 29.61 2.84
C GLN A 557 20.53 29.47 1.34
N VAL A 558 21.15 30.31 0.51
CA VAL A 558 20.97 30.26 -0.96
C VAL A 558 21.37 28.88 -1.50
N GLY A 559 20.48 28.26 -2.27
CA GLY A 559 20.61 26.87 -2.75
C GLY A 559 20.01 25.80 -1.82
N GLU A 560 19.50 26.16 -0.65
CA GLU A 560 18.84 25.22 0.27
C GLU A 560 17.39 24.91 -0.15
N ARG A 561 16.90 23.70 0.19
CA ARG A 561 15.49 23.32 0.00
C ARG A 561 14.64 23.70 1.20
N VAL A 562 13.65 24.54 0.94
CA VAL A 562 12.48 24.75 1.80
C VAL A 562 11.29 24.06 1.15
N ARG A 563 10.67 23.12 1.87
CA ARG A 563 9.44 22.47 1.44
C ARG A 563 8.26 23.24 2.01
N LEU A 564 7.43 23.80 1.13
CA LEU A 564 6.12 24.35 1.48
C LEU A 564 5.12 23.18 1.53
N VAL A 565 4.41 23.04 2.64
CA VAL A 565 3.28 22.11 2.76
C VAL A 565 2.00 22.88 3.03
N LEU A 566 1.02 22.67 2.15
CA LEU A 566 -0.33 23.21 2.26
C LEU A 566 -1.29 22.05 2.56
N ASP A 567 -1.87 22.03 3.77
CA ASP A 567 -2.90 21.09 4.20
C ASP A 567 -4.26 21.78 4.07
N CYS A 568 -4.82 21.75 2.86
CA CYS A 568 -6.12 22.36 2.57
C CYS A 568 -7.23 21.82 3.49
N ASP A 569 -7.10 20.56 3.91
CA ASP A 569 -8.06 19.86 4.75
C ASP A 569 -7.92 20.20 6.26
N ARG A 570 -6.94 21.03 6.67
CA ARG A 570 -6.88 21.70 7.99
C ARG A 570 -7.01 23.21 7.90
N HIS A 571 -6.96 23.77 6.70
CA HIS A 571 -6.77 25.21 6.51
C HIS A 571 -5.44 25.72 7.12
N VAL A 572 -4.34 24.98 6.97
CA VAL A 572 -2.99 25.41 7.47
C VAL A 572 -1.90 25.32 6.41
N VAL A 573 -0.88 26.16 6.58
CA VAL A 573 0.41 26.10 5.85
C VAL A 573 1.56 26.00 6.84
N TYR A 574 2.52 25.15 6.52
CA TYR A 574 3.77 25.01 7.26
C TYR A 574 4.94 24.74 6.31
N PHE A 575 6.16 24.85 6.85
CA PHE A 575 7.38 24.59 6.09
C PHE A 575 8.23 23.50 6.75
N GLU A 576 8.97 22.76 5.92
CA GLU A 576 10.02 21.84 6.37
C GLU A 576 11.37 22.25 5.75
N ARG A 577 12.45 22.10 6.50
CA ARG A 577 13.82 22.30 6.03
C ARG A 577 14.44 20.95 5.65
N ALA A 578 15.19 20.93 4.54
CA ALA A 578 15.84 19.73 4.00
C ALA A 578 14.91 18.49 3.93
N GLY A 579 13.61 18.73 3.69
CA GLY A 579 12.57 17.71 3.57
C GLY A 579 12.38 16.79 4.78
N SER A 580 12.79 17.21 5.98
CA SER A 580 12.73 16.38 7.20
C SER A 580 12.66 17.13 8.54
N GLU A 581 13.07 18.41 8.62
CA GLU A 581 12.98 19.23 9.83
C GLU A 581 11.72 20.12 9.77
N PHE A 582 10.70 19.81 10.58
CA PHE A 582 9.46 20.60 10.67
C PHE A 582 9.70 21.94 11.39
N LEU A 583 9.38 23.05 10.74
CA LEU A 583 9.67 24.41 11.22
C LEU A 583 8.54 25.05 12.06
N GLY A 584 7.45 24.31 12.30
CA GLY A 584 6.24 24.80 12.97
C GLY A 584 5.14 25.23 11.98
N LEU A 585 3.93 25.47 12.49
CA LEU A 585 2.86 26.06 11.69
C LEU A 585 3.18 27.52 11.36
N ALA A 586 3.10 27.89 10.09
CA ALA A 586 3.31 29.26 9.63
C ALA A 586 1.99 30.04 9.62
N PHE A 587 0.97 29.48 8.98
CA PHE A 587 -0.36 30.10 8.88
C PHE A 587 -1.45 29.08 9.24
N THR A 588 -2.47 29.54 9.94
CA THR A 588 -3.70 28.79 10.24
C THR A 588 -4.92 29.50 9.64
N ASP A 589 -6.08 28.84 9.68
CA ASP A 589 -7.37 29.43 9.36
C ASP A 589 -7.49 29.98 7.92
N LEU A 590 -6.72 29.41 6.97
CA LEU A 590 -6.76 29.82 5.57
C LEU A 590 -8.15 29.57 4.93
N PRO A 591 -8.70 30.51 4.16
CA PRO A 591 -10.03 30.38 3.59
C PRO A 591 -10.16 29.15 2.66
N PRO A 592 -11.35 28.54 2.53
CA PRO A 592 -11.62 27.34 1.71
C PRO A 592 -11.65 27.66 0.20
N VAL A 593 -10.61 28.32 -0.31
CA VAL A 593 -10.48 28.79 -1.69
C VAL A 593 -9.35 28.06 -2.41
N LYS A 594 -9.26 28.24 -3.73
CA LYS A 594 -8.19 27.64 -4.54
C LYS A 594 -6.89 28.44 -4.39
N LEU A 595 -5.96 27.88 -3.62
CA LEU A 595 -4.65 28.45 -3.31
C LEU A 595 -3.57 27.89 -4.23
N PHE A 596 -2.65 28.75 -4.64
CA PHE A 596 -1.55 28.46 -5.55
C PHE A 596 -0.23 28.69 -4.79
N PRO A 597 0.78 27.81 -4.92
CA PRO A 597 2.11 28.14 -4.43
C PRO A 597 2.65 29.36 -5.20
N ALA A 598 3.30 30.26 -4.49
CA ALA A 598 3.77 31.53 -5.03
C ALA A 598 5.09 31.97 -4.41
N ILE A 599 5.88 32.73 -5.16
CA ILE A 599 7.02 33.49 -4.65
C ILE A 599 6.97 34.93 -5.17
N CYS A 600 7.63 35.86 -4.46
CA CYS A 600 7.92 37.20 -4.98
C CYS A 600 9.32 37.69 -4.59
N ALA A 601 10.00 38.38 -5.51
CA ALA A 601 11.38 38.82 -5.36
C ALA A 601 11.61 40.25 -5.84
N VAL A 602 12.65 40.90 -5.29
CA VAL A 602 13.15 42.22 -5.73
C VAL A 602 14.56 42.18 -6.32
N TYR A 603 15.32 41.11 -6.09
CA TYR A 603 16.69 41.02 -6.58
C TYR A 603 16.74 40.71 -8.08
N GLY A 604 17.73 41.26 -8.78
CA GLY A 604 17.92 41.03 -10.22
C GLY A 604 18.69 39.75 -10.51
N ASN A 605 18.35 39.06 -11.60
CA ASN A 605 18.93 37.77 -12.00
C ASN A 605 18.78 36.65 -10.96
N THR A 606 17.81 36.76 -10.03
CA THR A 606 17.54 35.68 -9.08
C THR A 606 16.71 34.58 -9.74
N GLU A 607 17.02 33.33 -9.41
CA GLU A 607 16.33 32.15 -9.92
C GLU A 607 15.71 31.35 -8.77
N VAL A 608 14.48 30.89 -8.98
CA VAL A 608 13.73 30.11 -7.99
C VAL A 608 13.09 28.89 -8.64
N SER A 609 13.51 27.70 -8.20
CA SER A 609 13.07 26.40 -8.69
C SER A 609 11.98 25.82 -7.79
N MET A 610 10.88 25.32 -8.36
CA MET A 610 9.80 24.66 -7.60
C MET A 610 9.43 23.30 -8.17
N VAL A 611 9.36 22.28 -7.30
CA VAL A 611 9.04 20.90 -7.66
C VAL A 611 7.98 20.33 -6.72
N TYR A 612 6.80 20.01 -7.27
CA TYR A 612 5.71 19.38 -6.52
C TYR A 612 5.93 17.87 -6.34
N LEU A 613 5.86 17.40 -5.09
CA LEU A 613 6.17 16.01 -4.74
C LEU A 613 4.94 15.09 -4.70
N GLY A 614 3.77 15.65 -4.39
CA GLY A 614 2.55 14.92 -4.04
C GLY A 614 2.05 15.28 -2.64
N PRO A 615 1.18 14.45 -2.03
CA PRO A 615 1.00 14.48 -0.59
C PRO A 615 2.29 14.01 0.12
N PRO A 616 2.64 14.59 1.28
CA PRO A 616 3.79 14.15 2.05
C PRO A 616 3.60 12.71 2.55
N ILE A 617 4.69 11.93 2.57
CA ILE A 617 4.67 10.49 2.90
C ILE A 617 4.66 10.27 4.43
N VAL A 618 5.18 11.25 5.16
CA VAL A 618 5.18 11.37 6.62
C VAL A 618 4.80 12.82 6.93
N GLY A 619 4.08 13.06 8.02
CA GLY A 619 3.73 14.39 8.54
C GLY A 619 3.51 14.34 10.05
#